data_AF-A0A2T3B7C7-F1
#
_entry.id   AF-A0A2T3B7C7-F1
#
_cell.length_a   1.000
_cell.length_b   1.000
_cell.length_c   1.000
_cell.angle_alpha   90.00
_cell.angle_beta   90.00
_cell.angle_gamma   90.00
#
_symmetry.space_group_name_H-M   'P 1'
#
loop_
_entity.id
_entity.type
_entity.pdbx_description
1 polymer ?
#
loop_
_entity_poly.entity_id
_entity_poly.type
_entity_poly.pdbx_seq_one_letter_code
_entity_poly.pdbx_strand_id
1 'polypeptide(L)'
;MRRNDIKDEAPETCSWLLKNKNYMTWIAQGQGLLWIKGKPGAGKSTLLKYALRQAENQASSNKPLVASFFFHGRGAAIQKTPLGLFRSLLHQILDQIPDSLPGLISTLKKRRETQGEPGKKWNWHAAELRTFLKDAILRVSRTHSIRIYVDALDECGEEAARDLVVFFKSLISQLAPTGAALSICFSCRHYPIANLDHGLTICVEEENGPDITTYVQLQLKHGFQDKFKAREVEKMIVGRASGVFQWAVLVVTTALRLYEQGKNIKTIQKKLQEIPAELEILYREILGKIKEENRSQSLQLIQWICFSQRPLSLMELRYAMVIDTDCSSVQDCRASKDYATTDVEMEKAVKSLSGGLAEVKKYRGRRIAQFIHQSVNSYLLQSGLQELGSPSSSSVIGHAHLRLSRACIKYIAMEEVLSCDIEDRRELQRDFPFLPYAVTNWVWHTKIAEAEKISELDAADLVRLLQGRSDQILLNWAKLYQMINQCGPFPTRSPVIGTNPLDIASGYLLPRVLLAALNSQNYVGVDSEDKNSQTLLCLAGENGHAGGGHGTATF
;
A
#
# COMPACT_ATOMS: atom_id res chain seq x y z
N MET A 1 -8.38 8.98 -3.70
CA MET A 1 -8.68 7.91 -2.72
C MET A 1 -8.83 6.61 -3.50
N ARG A 2 -8.52 5.44 -2.92
CA ARG A 2 -8.54 4.12 -3.61
C ARG A 2 -9.81 3.85 -4.42
N ARG A 3 -10.96 4.38 -3.98
CA ARG A 3 -12.24 4.36 -4.72
C ARG A 3 -12.11 4.71 -6.21
N ASN A 4 -11.29 5.71 -6.55
CA ASN A 4 -11.10 6.19 -7.92
C ASN A 4 -10.15 5.31 -8.74
N ASP A 5 -9.32 4.50 -8.06
CA ASP A 5 -8.33 3.63 -8.69
C ASP A 5 -8.90 2.23 -9.00
N ILE A 6 -10.02 1.88 -8.35
CA ILE A 6 -10.80 0.67 -8.61
C ILE A 6 -11.46 0.81 -9.99
N LYS A 7 -11.17 -0.13 -10.89
CA LYS A 7 -11.80 -0.22 -12.22
C LYS A 7 -13.32 -0.30 -12.06
N ASP A 8 -14.03 0.36 -12.96
CA ASP A 8 -15.48 0.21 -13.02
C ASP A 8 -15.85 -1.23 -13.36
N GLU A 9 -17.06 -1.61 -12.93
CA GLU A 9 -17.70 -2.85 -13.31
C GLU A 9 -17.74 -3.00 -14.84
N ALA A 10 -17.63 -4.24 -15.32
CA ALA A 10 -17.84 -4.49 -16.74
C ALA A 10 -19.30 -4.15 -17.10
N PRO A 11 -19.59 -3.75 -18.35
CA PRO A 11 -20.97 -3.52 -18.78
C PRO A 11 -21.88 -4.68 -18.39
N GLU A 12 -23.05 -4.35 -17.84
CA GLU A 12 -24.10 -5.30 -17.44
C GLU A 12 -23.75 -6.26 -16.28
N THR A 13 -22.65 -6.02 -15.54
CA THR A 13 -22.27 -6.81 -14.36
C THR A 13 -22.71 -6.16 -13.03
N CYS A 14 -22.59 -6.89 -11.92
CA CYS A 14 -22.91 -6.51 -10.54
C CYS A 14 -24.41 -6.24 -10.24
N SER A 15 -25.27 -6.24 -11.27
CA SER A 15 -26.71 -5.99 -11.12
C SER A 15 -27.43 -7.04 -10.27
N TRP A 16 -26.89 -8.27 -10.20
CA TRP A 16 -27.39 -9.35 -9.36
C TRP A 16 -27.43 -8.98 -7.87
N LEU A 17 -26.57 -8.06 -7.41
CA LEU A 17 -26.55 -7.62 -6.01
C LEU A 17 -27.91 -7.08 -5.57
N LEU A 18 -28.57 -6.32 -6.45
CA LEU A 18 -29.87 -5.71 -6.16
C LEU A 18 -31.01 -6.75 -6.07
N LYS A 19 -30.77 -7.97 -6.56
CA LYS A 19 -31.69 -9.11 -6.50
C LYS A 19 -31.30 -10.11 -5.41
N ASN A 20 -30.14 -9.93 -4.77
CA ASN A 20 -29.65 -10.85 -3.76
C ASN A 20 -30.49 -10.71 -2.47
N LYS A 21 -30.97 -11.84 -1.95
CA LYS A 21 -31.87 -11.88 -0.78
C LYS A 21 -31.26 -11.22 0.46
N ASN A 22 -29.97 -11.47 0.73
CA ASN A 22 -29.29 -10.93 1.90
C ASN A 22 -29.07 -9.42 1.77
N TYR A 23 -28.73 -8.94 0.57
CA TYR A 23 -28.64 -7.50 0.31
C TYR A 23 -29.99 -6.81 0.48
N MET A 24 -31.05 -7.34 -0.14
CA MET A 24 -32.40 -6.77 -0.03
C MET A 24 -32.91 -6.76 1.42
N THR A 25 -32.67 -7.85 2.16
CA THR A 25 -33.04 -7.95 3.59
C THR A 25 -32.30 -6.90 4.40
N TRP A 26 -31.00 -6.72 4.19
CA TRP A 26 -30.21 -5.73 4.89
C TRP A 26 -30.68 -4.29 4.60
N ILE A 27 -30.97 -3.98 3.33
CA ILE A 27 -31.52 -2.67 2.94
C ILE A 27 -32.89 -2.43 3.60
N ALA A 28 -33.77 -3.43 3.61
CA ALA A 28 -35.10 -3.34 4.19
C ALA A 28 -35.08 -3.20 5.72
N GLN A 29 -34.18 -3.92 6.40
CA GLN A 29 -34.01 -3.80 7.84
C GLN A 29 -33.48 -2.43 8.25
N GLY A 30 -32.65 -1.79 7.42
CA GLY A 30 -32.07 -0.47 7.70
C GLY A 30 -31.11 -0.46 8.89
N GLN A 31 -30.83 -1.61 9.50
CA GLN A 31 -29.92 -1.78 10.61
C GLN A 31 -29.10 -3.06 10.48
N GLY A 32 -27.89 -3.07 11.06
CA GLY A 32 -27.07 -4.27 11.17
C GLY A 32 -25.91 -4.34 10.19
N LEU A 33 -25.24 -5.50 10.21
CA LEU A 33 -24.04 -5.76 9.43
C LEU A 33 -24.33 -6.61 8.18
N LEU A 34 -23.75 -6.21 7.07
CA LEU A 34 -23.66 -7.00 5.85
C LEU A 34 -22.19 -7.28 5.52
N TRP A 35 -21.87 -8.54 5.27
CA TRP A 35 -20.55 -9.00 4.86
C TRP A 35 -20.55 -9.37 3.38
N ILE A 36 -19.66 -8.76 2.61
CA ILE A 36 -19.31 -9.18 1.26
C ILE A 36 -17.98 -9.92 1.36
N LYS A 37 -18.05 -11.25 1.50
CA LYS A 37 -16.90 -12.14 1.63
C LYS A 37 -16.55 -12.74 0.27
N GLY A 38 -15.32 -13.21 0.15
CA GLY A 38 -14.94 -14.00 -1.01
C GLY A 38 -13.46 -14.11 -1.31
N LYS A 39 -13.12 -14.94 -2.29
CA LYS A 39 -11.74 -15.19 -2.72
C LYS A 39 -11.01 -13.92 -3.19
N PRO A 40 -9.67 -13.84 -3.06
CA PRO A 40 -8.89 -12.80 -3.71
C PRO A 40 -9.19 -12.75 -5.21
N GLY A 41 -9.42 -11.55 -5.77
CA GLY A 41 -9.73 -11.42 -7.21
C GLY A 41 -11.18 -11.73 -7.61
N ALA A 42 -12.08 -12.04 -6.66
CA ALA A 42 -13.50 -12.23 -6.96
C ALA A 42 -14.28 -10.93 -7.26
N GLY A 43 -13.67 -9.75 -7.26
CA GLY A 43 -14.38 -8.50 -7.61
C GLY A 43 -15.18 -7.83 -6.48
N LYS A 44 -14.95 -8.21 -5.21
CA LYS A 44 -15.61 -7.61 -4.03
C LYS A 44 -15.58 -6.08 -3.99
N SER A 45 -14.42 -5.47 -4.25
CA SER A 45 -14.26 -4.02 -4.23
C SER A 45 -15.06 -3.32 -5.34
N THR A 46 -15.17 -3.96 -6.50
CA THR A 46 -16.02 -3.51 -7.61
C THR A 46 -17.50 -3.61 -7.23
N LEU A 47 -17.91 -4.73 -6.63
CA LEU A 47 -19.29 -4.94 -6.15
C LEU A 47 -19.68 -3.93 -5.06
N LEU A 48 -18.80 -3.65 -4.10
CA LEU A 48 -19.04 -2.66 -3.04
C LEU A 48 -19.07 -1.23 -3.60
N LYS A 49 -18.22 -0.90 -4.59
CA LYS A 49 -18.28 0.37 -5.33
C LYS A 49 -19.61 0.54 -6.06
N TYR A 50 -20.12 -0.52 -6.69
CA TYR A 50 -21.45 -0.54 -7.31
C TYR A 50 -22.55 -0.31 -6.26
N ALA A 51 -22.52 -1.05 -5.14
CA ALA A 51 -23.48 -0.88 -4.04
C ALA A 51 -23.51 0.55 -3.48
N LEU A 52 -22.33 1.15 -3.31
CA LEU A 52 -22.18 2.53 -2.86
C LEU A 52 -22.81 3.52 -3.84
N ARG A 53 -22.54 3.39 -5.15
CA ARG A 53 -23.15 4.23 -6.19
C ARG A 53 -24.67 4.16 -6.18
N GLN A 54 -25.24 2.96 -6.02
CA GLN A 54 -26.69 2.78 -5.95
C GLN A 54 -27.29 3.47 -4.71
N ALA A 55 -26.62 3.42 -3.56
CA ALA A 55 -27.04 4.13 -2.36
C ALA A 55 -26.92 5.66 -2.50
N GLU A 56 -25.86 6.15 -3.13
CA GLU A 56 -25.65 7.59 -3.38
C GLU A 56 -26.69 8.15 -4.36
N ASN A 57 -27.16 7.37 -5.33
CA ASN A 57 -28.12 7.76 -6.36
C ASN A 57 -29.59 7.53 -5.98
N GLN A 58 -29.88 7.06 -4.77
CA GLN A 58 -31.25 6.78 -4.34
C GLN A 58 -32.07 8.08 -4.23
N ALA A 59 -33.07 8.25 -5.11
CA ALA A 59 -33.93 9.44 -5.23
C ALA A 59 -35.13 9.43 -4.26
N SER A 60 -34.88 9.15 -2.97
CA SER A 60 -35.91 9.11 -1.93
C SER A 60 -35.94 10.42 -1.12
N SER A 61 -37.13 10.83 -0.66
CA SER A 61 -37.29 11.91 0.32
C SER A 61 -36.64 11.61 1.67
N ASN A 62 -36.39 10.32 1.96
CA ASN A 62 -35.69 9.85 3.16
C ASN A 62 -34.36 9.18 2.78
N LYS A 63 -33.51 9.94 2.07
CA LYS A 63 -32.19 9.47 1.61
C LYS A 63 -31.27 9.22 2.82
N PRO A 64 -30.63 8.03 2.94
CA PRO A 64 -29.68 7.79 4.01
C PRO A 64 -28.45 8.68 3.84
N LEU A 65 -27.85 9.08 4.97
CA LEU A 65 -26.48 9.60 4.97
C LEU A 65 -25.55 8.44 4.59
N VAL A 66 -24.83 8.61 3.48
CA VAL A 66 -23.91 7.60 2.97
C VAL A 66 -22.48 8.04 3.24
N ALA A 67 -21.70 7.15 3.86
CA ALA A 67 -20.27 7.35 4.06
C ALA A 67 -19.50 6.09 3.65
N SER A 68 -18.26 6.27 3.21
CA SER A 68 -17.44 5.15 2.74
C SER A 68 -15.96 5.30 3.07
N PHE A 69 -15.29 4.16 3.22
CA PHE A 69 -13.84 4.10 3.31
C PHE A 69 -13.32 2.87 2.58
N PHE A 70 -12.24 3.06 1.80
CA PHE A 70 -11.61 1.98 1.04
C PHE A 70 -10.17 1.84 1.53
N PHE A 71 -9.92 0.83 2.37
CA PHE A 71 -8.57 0.54 2.85
C PHE A 71 -7.66 0.28 1.68
N HIS A 72 -6.43 0.78 1.67
CA HIS A 72 -5.48 0.56 0.60
C HIS A 72 -4.15 0.07 1.15
N GLY A 73 -3.86 -1.23 1.03
CA GLY A 73 -2.62 -1.81 1.56
C GLY A 73 -1.34 -1.17 1.02
N ARG A 74 -1.36 -0.67 -0.23
CA ARG A 74 -0.25 0.07 -0.87
C ARG A 74 -0.37 1.60 -0.76
N GLY A 75 -1.39 2.07 -0.06
CA GLY A 75 -1.64 3.48 0.13
C GLY A 75 -0.72 4.10 1.16
N ALA A 76 -0.82 5.42 1.30
CA ALA A 76 -0.19 6.12 2.42
C ALA A 76 -0.65 5.51 3.76
N ALA A 77 0.12 5.67 4.84
CA ALA A 77 -0.19 5.09 6.16
C ALA A 77 -1.64 5.36 6.61
N ILE A 78 -2.17 6.54 6.32
CA ILE A 78 -3.55 6.89 6.66
C ILE A 78 -4.59 6.06 5.88
N GLN A 79 -4.28 5.61 4.67
CA GLN A 79 -5.21 4.82 3.85
C GLN A 79 -5.31 3.36 4.27
N LYS A 80 -4.44 2.88 5.17
CA LYS A 80 -4.41 1.50 5.66
C LYS A 80 -4.66 1.35 7.16
N THR A 81 -5.05 2.42 7.85
CA THR A 81 -5.17 2.43 9.32
C THR A 81 -6.57 2.86 9.79
N PRO A 82 -7.02 2.40 10.98
CA PRO A 82 -8.26 2.87 11.59
C PRO A 82 -8.32 4.39 11.74
N LEU A 83 -7.18 5.04 12.00
CA LEU A 83 -7.08 6.50 12.06
C LEU A 83 -7.62 7.16 10.80
N GLY A 84 -7.27 6.65 9.61
CA GLY A 84 -7.77 7.22 8.36
C GLY A 84 -9.22 6.92 8.08
N LEU A 85 -9.69 5.73 8.50
CA LEU A 85 -11.11 5.40 8.46
C LEU A 85 -11.92 6.42 9.27
N PHE A 86 -11.54 6.65 10.53
CA PHE A 86 -12.24 7.60 11.39
C PHE A 86 -12.20 9.03 10.84
N ARG A 87 -11.03 9.50 10.38
CA ARG A 87 -10.91 10.83 9.75
C ARG A 87 -11.82 10.98 8.52
N SER A 88 -11.82 9.98 7.66
CA SER A 88 -12.59 10.00 6.40
C SER A 88 -14.09 9.97 6.64
N LEU A 89 -14.56 9.11 7.56
CA LEU A 89 -15.97 9.01 7.89
C LEU A 89 -16.46 10.28 8.59
N LEU A 90 -15.71 10.80 9.55
CA LEU A 90 -16.03 12.07 10.21
C LEU A 90 -16.15 13.22 9.20
N HIS A 91 -15.17 13.33 8.29
CA HIS A 91 -15.22 14.34 7.23
C HIS A 91 -16.48 14.21 6.37
N GLN A 92 -16.83 13.01 5.92
CA GLN A 92 -18.02 12.77 5.09
C GLN A 92 -19.34 13.04 5.83
N ILE A 93 -19.39 12.76 7.13
CA ILE A 93 -20.57 13.07 7.95
C ILE A 93 -20.71 14.59 8.13
N LEU A 94 -19.61 15.29 8.43
CA LEU A 94 -19.60 16.74 8.60
C LEU A 94 -19.93 17.50 7.32
N ASP A 95 -19.46 17.00 6.17
CA ASP A 95 -19.74 17.60 4.86
C ASP A 95 -21.24 17.57 4.52
N GLN A 96 -21.94 16.52 4.98
CA GLN A 96 -23.38 16.36 4.78
C GLN A 96 -24.20 17.03 5.90
N ILE A 97 -23.72 17.02 7.13
CA ILE A 97 -24.39 17.58 8.32
C ILE A 97 -23.36 18.35 9.16
N PRO A 98 -23.11 19.64 8.86
CA PRO A 98 -22.08 20.43 9.53
C PRO A 98 -22.24 20.53 11.06
N ASP A 99 -23.48 20.55 11.55
CA ASP A 99 -23.81 20.69 12.98
C ASP A 99 -23.76 19.36 13.76
N SER A 100 -23.30 18.28 13.13
CA SER A 100 -23.25 16.94 13.73
C SER A 100 -22.19 16.78 14.83
N LEU A 101 -21.12 17.59 14.85
CA LEU A 101 -20.08 17.51 15.89
C LEU A 101 -19.58 18.87 16.40
N PRO A 102 -20.34 19.58 17.25
CA PRO A 102 -19.85 20.80 17.89
C PRO A 102 -18.62 20.54 18.77
N GLY A 103 -18.52 19.37 19.41
CA GLY A 103 -17.38 19.01 20.26
C GLY A 103 -16.07 18.80 19.51
N LEU A 104 -16.13 18.24 18.29
CA LEU A 104 -14.93 18.12 17.44
C LEU A 104 -14.49 19.51 16.96
N ILE A 105 -15.44 20.34 16.52
CA ILE A 105 -15.17 21.70 16.03
C ILE A 105 -14.56 22.56 17.14
N SER A 106 -15.11 22.52 18.36
CA SER A 106 -14.58 23.27 19.49
C SER A 106 -13.18 22.81 19.89
N THR A 107 -12.94 21.49 19.94
CA THR A 107 -11.62 20.92 20.21
C THR A 107 -10.60 21.31 19.15
N LEU A 108 -10.98 21.28 17.87
CA LEU A 108 -10.14 21.69 16.76
C LEU A 108 -9.77 23.18 16.85
N LYS A 109 -10.74 24.06 17.13
CA LYS A 109 -10.51 25.51 17.30
C LYS A 109 -9.54 25.77 18.45
N LYS A 110 -9.81 25.20 19.64
CA LYS A 110 -8.94 25.33 20.82
C LYS A 110 -7.52 24.85 20.56
N ARG A 111 -7.33 23.70 19.88
CA ARG A 111 -6.00 23.19 19.56
C ARG A 111 -5.30 24.03 18.48
N ARG A 112 -6.04 24.59 17.53
CA ARG A 112 -5.47 25.56 16.58
C ARG A 112 -4.93 26.81 17.26
N GLU A 113 -5.68 27.34 18.22
CA GLU A 113 -5.28 28.51 19.01
C GLU A 113 -4.07 28.21 19.92
N THR A 114 -4.06 27.05 20.59
CA THR A 114 -3.04 26.72 21.59
C THR A 114 -1.79 26.04 21.02
N GLN A 115 -1.94 25.24 19.96
CA GLN A 115 -0.90 24.36 19.42
C GLN A 115 -0.61 24.61 17.92
N GLY A 116 -1.35 25.50 17.26
CA GLY A 116 -1.23 25.77 15.83
C GLY A 116 -1.92 24.74 14.94
N GLU A 117 -1.61 24.75 13.65
CA GLU A 117 -2.29 23.90 12.66
C GLU A 117 -1.98 22.39 12.83
N PRO A 118 -3.00 21.51 12.70
CA PRO A 118 -2.81 20.06 12.72
C PRO A 118 -1.91 19.59 11.56
N GLY A 119 -1.10 18.56 11.80
CA GLY A 119 -0.12 18.03 10.85
C GLY A 119 1.23 18.75 10.88
N LYS A 120 1.37 19.83 11.65
CA LYS A 120 2.65 20.49 11.92
C LYS A 120 3.16 20.17 13.33
N LYS A 121 2.46 20.69 14.34
CA LYS A 121 2.88 20.60 15.75
C LYS A 121 2.13 19.53 16.54
N TRP A 122 0.96 19.10 16.06
CA TRP A 122 0.16 18.07 16.71
C TRP A 122 -0.65 17.28 15.67
N ASN A 123 -1.08 16.08 16.04
CA ASN A 123 -1.91 15.21 15.23
C ASN A 123 -3.06 14.60 16.05
N TRP A 124 -4.15 14.25 15.38
CA TRP A 124 -5.27 13.55 16.01
C TRP A 124 -4.90 12.11 16.36
N HIS A 125 -5.26 11.69 17.58
CA HIS A 125 -5.12 10.30 18.00
C HIS A 125 -6.33 9.47 17.53
N ALA A 126 -6.12 8.19 17.21
CA ALA A 126 -7.19 7.32 16.71
C ALA A 126 -8.32 7.14 17.73
N ALA A 127 -7.99 7.02 19.01
CA ALA A 127 -8.95 6.90 20.11
C ALA A 127 -9.88 8.13 20.23
N GLU A 128 -9.33 9.33 20.07
CA GLU A 128 -10.14 10.57 20.10
C GLU A 128 -11.13 10.61 18.94
N LEU A 129 -10.65 10.31 17.72
CA LEU A 129 -11.52 10.31 16.53
C LEU A 129 -12.55 9.19 16.57
N ARG A 130 -12.25 8.05 17.19
CA ARG A 130 -13.21 6.98 17.45
C ARG A 130 -14.36 7.48 18.33
N THR A 131 -14.06 8.22 19.40
CA THR A 131 -15.08 8.83 20.27
C THR A 131 -15.91 9.85 19.52
N PHE A 132 -15.27 10.77 18.78
CA PHE A 132 -16.01 11.75 17.97
C PHE A 132 -16.91 11.08 16.93
N LEU A 133 -16.44 10.02 16.27
CA LEU A 133 -17.26 9.30 15.30
C LEU A 133 -18.47 8.63 15.96
N LYS A 134 -18.29 8.03 17.14
CA LYS A 134 -19.39 7.48 17.93
C LYS A 134 -20.44 8.57 18.22
N ASP A 135 -20.02 9.71 18.75
CA ASP A 135 -20.93 10.80 19.10
C ASP A 135 -21.67 11.36 17.88
N ALA A 136 -20.96 11.47 16.75
CA ALA A 136 -21.53 11.88 15.47
C ALA A 136 -22.65 10.94 15.03
N ILE A 137 -22.36 9.63 14.99
CA ILE A 137 -23.31 8.60 14.57
C ILE A 137 -24.53 8.60 15.49
N LEU A 138 -24.34 8.61 16.81
CA LEU A 138 -25.44 8.63 17.78
C LEU A 138 -26.33 9.88 17.69
N ARG A 139 -25.75 11.02 17.31
CA ARG A 139 -26.52 12.26 17.12
C ARG A 139 -27.28 12.25 15.80
N VAL A 140 -26.59 11.94 14.71
CA VAL A 140 -27.16 11.95 13.35
C VAL A 140 -28.24 10.89 13.20
N SER A 141 -28.08 9.74 13.84
CA SER A 141 -29.04 8.63 13.76
C SER A 141 -30.42 8.95 14.33
N ARG A 142 -30.56 10.07 15.07
CA ARG A 142 -31.85 10.56 15.59
C ARG A 142 -32.73 11.17 14.50
N THR A 143 -32.12 11.69 13.43
CA THR A 143 -32.82 12.42 12.36
C THR A 143 -32.63 11.78 10.99
N HIS A 144 -31.56 11.01 10.79
CA HIS A 144 -31.22 10.41 9.50
C HIS A 144 -30.88 8.93 9.67
N SER A 145 -31.23 8.14 8.67
CA SER A 145 -30.64 6.80 8.52
C SER A 145 -29.20 6.91 8.03
N ILE A 146 -28.30 6.05 8.51
CA ILE A 146 -26.89 6.09 8.18
C ILE A 146 -26.48 4.77 7.53
N ARG A 147 -25.78 4.84 6.39
CA ARG A 147 -25.22 3.69 5.70
C ARG A 147 -23.72 3.86 5.47
N ILE A 148 -22.92 2.95 6.03
CA ILE A 148 -21.47 2.99 5.95
C ILE A 148 -20.96 1.81 5.13
N TYR A 149 -20.08 2.09 4.16
CA TYR A 149 -19.43 1.07 3.34
C TYR A 149 -17.92 1.06 3.60
N VAL A 150 -17.37 -0.10 3.97
CA VAL A 150 -15.94 -0.26 4.27
C VAL A 150 -15.37 -1.39 3.42
N ASP A 151 -14.51 -1.02 2.47
CA ASP A 151 -13.87 -1.98 1.56
C ASP A 151 -12.51 -2.46 2.08
N ALA A 152 -12.25 -3.76 1.90
CA ALA A 152 -11.00 -4.44 2.18
C ALA A 152 -10.56 -4.31 3.64
N LEU A 153 -11.48 -4.62 4.57
CA LEU A 153 -11.24 -4.52 6.01
C LEU A 153 -10.02 -5.33 6.47
N ASP A 154 -9.72 -6.45 5.81
CA ASP A 154 -8.55 -7.29 6.09
C ASP A 154 -7.21 -6.56 5.89
N GLU A 155 -7.18 -5.47 5.12
CA GLU A 155 -5.95 -4.75 4.79
C GLU A 155 -5.47 -3.79 5.90
N CYS A 156 -6.25 -3.59 6.98
CA CYS A 156 -5.78 -2.84 8.15
C CYS A 156 -5.08 -3.72 9.21
N GLY A 157 -4.98 -5.02 8.97
CA GLY A 157 -4.44 -6.00 9.92
C GLY A 157 -5.53 -6.62 10.80
N GLU A 158 -5.24 -7.83 11.29
CA GLU A 158 -6.18 -8.70 12.03
C GLU A 158 -6.82 -8.02 13.24
N GLU A 159 -5.97 -7.52 14.13
CA GLU A 159 -6.38 -6.94 15.41
C GLU A 159 -7.21 -5.67 15.20
N ALA A 160 -6.76 -4.81 14.29
CA ALA A 160 -7.47 -3.59 13.92
C ALA A 160 -8.82 -3.89 13.26
N ALA A 161 -8.90 -4.90 12.39
CA ALA A 161 -10.15 -5.32 11.78
C ALA A 161 -11.15 -5.83 12.83
N ARG A 162 -10.69 -6.65 13.79
CA ARG A 162 -11.49 -7.14 14.91
C ARG A 162 -12.01 -5.99 15.78
N ASP A 163 -11.14 -5.08 16.20
CA ASP A 163 -11.52 -3.91 17.02
C ASP A 163 -12.54 -3.01 16.32
N LEU A 164 -12.36 -2.76 15.01
CA LEU A 164 -13.32 -1.98 14.22
C LEU A 164 -14.70 -2.64 14.17
N VAL A 165 -14.75 -3.96 13.99
CA VAL A 165 -16.04 -4.67 13.94
C VAL A 165 -16.71 -4.65 15.31
N VAL A 166 -15.97 -4.87 16.39
CA VAL A 166 -16.50 -4.76 17.77
C VAL A 166 -17.03 -3.35 18.03
N PHE A 167 -16.30 -2.31 17.62
CA PHE A 167 -16.73 -0.92 17.72
C PHE A 167 -18.07 -0.68 17.03
N PHE A 168 -18.17 -1.04 15.76
CA PHE A 168 -19.39 -0.83 14.97
C PHE A 168 -20.57 -1.67 15.45
N LYS A 169 -20.33 -2.90 15.93
CA LYS A 169 -21.37 -3.70 16.59
C LYS A 169 -21.90 -3.04 17.84
N SER A 170 -21.01 -2.54 18.70
CA SER A 170 -21.40 -1.83 19.93
C SER A 170 -22.30 -0.63 19.61
N LEU A 171 -22.02 0.10 18.54
CA LEU A 171 -22.86 1.20 18.06
C LEU A 171 -24.24 0.72 17.60
N ILE A 172 -24.30 -0.33 16.79
CA ILE A 172 -25.56 -0.90 16.31
C ILE A 172 -26.41 -1.37 17.50
N SER A 173 -25.83 -2.08 18.47
CA SER A 173 -26.53 -2.55 19.67
C SER A 173 -27.04 -1.41 20.56
N GLN A 174 -26.29 -0.31 20.66
CA GLN A 174 -26.73 0.89 21.40
C GLN A 174 -27.90 1.61 20.71
N LEU A 175 -27.97 1.54 19.38
CA LEU A 175 -28.99 2.21 18.59
C LEU A 175 -30.26 1.37 18.39
N ALA A 176 -30.16 0.05 18.44
CA ALA A 176 -31.30 -0.85 18.21
C ALA A 176 -32.55 -0.53 19.06
N PRO A 177 -32.45 -0.19 20.37
CA PRO A 177 -33.63 0.16 21.18
C PRO A 177 -34.29 1.48 20.78
N THR A 178 -33.55 2.38 20.10
CA THR A 178 -34.03 3.72 19.73
C THR A 178 -34.78 3.75 18.40
N GLY A 179 -34.84 2.63 17.68
CA GLY A 179 -35.40 2.57 16.33
C GLY A 179 -34.54 3.26 15.26
N ALA A 180 -33.33 3.70 15.62
CA ALA A 180 -32.43 4.39 14.71
C ALA A 180 -31.77 3.44 13.71
N ALA A 181 -31.74 3.85 12.43
CA ALA A 181 -31.24 3.03 11.33
C ALA A 181 -29.73 3.25 11.10
N LEU A 182 -28.91 2.30 11.56
CA LEU A 182 -27.47 2.23 11.26
C LEU A 182 -27.13 0.92 10.55
N SER A 183 -26.81 1.03 9.27
CA SER A 183 -26.44 -0.08 8.39
C SER A 183 -24.96 -0.01 8.01
N ILE A 184 -24.21 -1.10 8.18
CA ILE A 184 -22.79 -1.13 7.82
C ILE A 184 -22.49 -2.34 6.92
N CYS A 185 -21.80 -2.09 5.81
CA CYS A 185 -21.37 -3.11 4.87
C CYS A 185 -19.84 -3.20 4.84
N PHE A 186 -19.30 -4.38 5.14
CA PHE A 186 -17.88 -4.70 5.04
C PHE A 186 -17.60 -5.57 3.83
N SER A 187 -16.51 -5.30 3.11
CA SER A 187 -15.89 -6.31 2.24
C SER A 187 -14.58 -6.82 2.83
N CYS A 188 -14.36 -8.13 2.74
CA CYS A 188 -13.11 -8.76 3.17
C CYS A 188 -12.89 -10.11 2.47
N ARG A 189 -11.70 -10.68 2.62
CA ARG A 189 -11.45 -12.08 2.23
C ARG A 189 -12.18 -13.05 3.16
N HIS A 190 -12.11 -14.34 2.84
CA HIS A 190 -12.38 -15.42 3.80
C HIS A 190 -11.35 -15.34 4.91
N TYR A 191 -11.64 -14.47 5.86
CA TYR A 191 -10.79 -14.20 6.99
C TYR A 191 -11.51 -14.71 8.22
N PRO A 192 -10.87 -15.55 9.05
CA PRO A 192 -11.47 -16.06 10.27
C PRO A 192 -11.54 -14.92 11.28
N ILE A 193 -12.56 -14.08 11.17
CA ILE A 193 -12.96 -13.23 12.28
C ILE A 193 -13.85 -14.07 13.18
N ALA A 194 -13.20 -15.00 13.91
CA ALA A 194 -13.88 -15.90 14.84
C ALA A 194 -14.81 -15.07 15.76
N ASN A 195 -16.06 -15.52 15.90
CA ASN A 195 -17.12 -14.93 16.73
C ASN A 195 -17.78 -13.63 16.24
N LEU A 196 -17.60 -13.21 14.97
CA LEU A 196 -18.26 -12.00 14.45
C LEU A 196 -19.44 -12.22 13.49
N ASP A 197 -19.95 -13.44 13.39
CA ASP A 197 -20.93 -13.92 12.39
C ASP A 197 -22.41 -13.54 12.62
N HIS A 198 -22.70 -12.44 13.33
CA HIS A 198 -24.08 -11.98 13.60
C HIS A 198 -24.65 -11.07 12.49
N GLY A 199 -24.16 -11.16 11.26
CA GLY A 199 -24.57 -10.33 10.14
C GLY A 199 -24.92 -11.14 8.90
N LEU A 200 -25.68 -10.54 7.99
CA LEU A 200 -25.98 -11.15 6.69
C LEU A 200 -24.69 -11.29 5.88
N THR A 201 -24.51 -12.39 5.16
CA THR A 201 -23.29 -12.66 4.40
C THR A 201 -23.60 -12.95 2.94
N ILE A 202 -22.83 -12.35 2.03
CA ILE A 202 -22.83 -12.61 0.60
C ILE A 202 -21.45 -13.14 0.23
N CYS A 203 -21.42 -14.33 -0.36
CA CYS A 203 -20.21 -14.95 -0.89
C CYS A 203 -20.11 -14.63 -2.38
N VAL A 204 -19.17 -13.77 -2.76
CA VAL A 204 -19.14 -13.19 -4.12
C VAL A 204 -18.82 -14.23 -5.19
N GLU A 205 -17.93 -15.18 -4.94
CA GLU A 205 -17.60 -16.23 -5.91
C GLU A 205 -18.76 -17.19 -6.21
N GLU A 206 -19.72 -17.33 -5.31
CA GLU A 206 -20.90 -18.19 -5.53
C GLU A 206 -21.91 -17.52 -6.47
N GLU A 207 -21.93 -16.19 -6.51
CA GLU A 207 -22.91 -15.39 -7.26
C GLU A 207 -22.36 -14.88 -8.61
N ASN A 208 -21.04 -14.81 -8.77
CA ASN A 208 -20.38 -14.17 -9.92
C ASN A 208 -20.46 -14.91 -11.26
N GLY A 209 -20.94 -16.15 -11.30
CA GLY A 209 -20.93 -16.99 -12.51
C GLY A 209 -21.51 -16.30 -13.76
N PRO A 210 -22.72 -15.70 -13.68
CA PRO A 210 -23.31 -14.96 -14.78
C PRO A 210 -22.47 -13.75 -15.23
N ASP A 211 -21.97 -12.94 -14.29
CA ASP A 211 -21.16 -11.77 -14.60
C ASP A 211 -19.84 -12.14 -15.30
N ILE A 212 -19.18 -13.21 -14.86
CA ILE A 212 -17.99 -13.74 -15.51
C ILE A 212 -18.31 -14.18 -16.93
N THR A 213 -19.46 -14.84 -17.12
CA THR A 213 -19.92 -15.27 -18.46
C THR A 213 -20.09 -14.07 -19.38
N THR A 214 -20.81 -13.03 -18.94
CA THR A 214 -21.01 -11.78 -19.69
C THR A 214 -19.69 -11.12 -20.05
N TYR A 215 -18.76 -11.01 -19.08
CA TYR A 215 -17.43 -10.45 -19.33
C TYR A 215 -16.65 -11.25 -20.38
N VAL A 216 -16.57 -12.57 -20.22
CA VAL A 216 -15.82 -13.44 -21.15
C VAL A 216 -16.40 -13.37 -22.55
N GLN A 217 -17.73 -13.43 -22.68
CA GLN A 217 -18.42 -13.29 -23.97
C GLN A 217 -18.07 -11.98 -24.67
N LEU A 218 -18.12 -10.86 -23.94
CA LEU A 218 -17.81 -9.55 -24.48
C LEU A 218 -16.37 -9.49 -25.00
N GLN A 219 -15.40 -9.92 -24.19
CA GLN A 219 -13.98 -9.87 -24.58
C GLN A 219 -13.68 -10.78 -25.77
N LEU A 220 -14.19 -12.01 -25.77
CA LEU A 220 -13.93 -12.97 -26.84
C LEU A 220 -14.62 -12.59 -28.14
N LYS A 221 -15.81 -11.96 -28.08
CA LYS A 221 -16.52 -11.45 -29.27
C LYS A 221 -15.70 -10.39 -30.02
N HIS A 222 -14.91 -9.59 -29.29
CA HIS A 222 -14.05 -8.58 -29.90
C HIS A 222 -12.73 -9.15 -30.43
N GLY A 223 -12.18 -10.17 -29.77
CA GLY A 223 -10.86 -10.70 -30.12
C GLY A 223 -10.85 -11.91 -31.07
N PHE A 224 -11.94 -12.68 -31.15
CA PHE A 224 -12.06 -13.81 -32.09
C PHE A 224 -12.91 -13.42 -33.30
N GLN A 225 -12.37 -13.64 -34.51
CA GLN A 225 -13.14 -13.48 -35.74
C GLN A 225 -14.17 -14.62 -35.90
N ASP A 226 -13.82 -15.82 -35.44
CA ASP A 226 -14.64 -17.02 -35.52
C ASP A 226 -15.47 -17.21 -34.25
N LYS A 227 -16.79 -17.00 -34.38
CA LYS A 227 -17.75 -17.10 -33.27
C LYS A 227 -17.84 -18.51 -32.68
N PHE A 228 -17.60 -19.55 -33.47
CA PHE A 228 -17.65 -20.93 -32.97
C PHE A 228 -16.48 -21.20 -32.04
N LYS A 229 -15.26 -20.83 -32.48
CA LYS A 229 -14.04 -20.92 -31.64
C LYS A 229 -14.16 -20.09 -30.36
N ALA A 230 -14.73 -18.88 -30.46
CA ALA A 230 -14.96 -18.05 -29.29
C ALA A 230 -15.84 -18.75 -28.25
N ARG A 231 -16.94 -19.39 -28.68
CA ARG A 231 -17.86 -20.14 -27.79
C ARG A 231 -17.20 -21.35 -27.12
N GLU A 232 -16.32 -22.07 -27.82
CA GLU A 232 -15.60 -23.20 -27.21
C GLU A 232 -14.65 -22.73 -26.10
N VAL A 233 -13.92 -21.64 -26.34
CA VAL A 233 -13.04 -21.01 -25.35
C VAL A 233 -13.83 -20.46 -24.17
N GLU A 234 -14.95 -19.79 -24.44
CA GLU A 234 -15.86 -19.25 -23.43
C GLU A 234 -16.29 -20.31 -22.42
N LYS A 235 -16.83 -21.44 -22.89
CA LYS A 235 -17.29 -22.54 -22.02
C LYS A 235 -16.18 -23.04 -21.10
N MET A 236 -14.96 -23.16 -21.63
CA MET A 236 -13.81 -23.65 -20.87
C MET A 236 -13.37 -22.66 -19.79
N ILE A 237 -13.39 -21.36 -20.10
CA ILE A 237 -13.01 -20.32 -19.14
C ILE A 237 -14.06 -20.21 -18.04
N VAL A 238 -15.34 -20.09 -18.41
CA VAL A 238 -16.45 -19.93 -17.45
C VAL A 238 -16.54 -21.13 -16.52
N GLY A 239 -16.41 -22.36 -17.04
CA GLY A 239 -16.48 -23.59 -16.25
C GLY A 239 -15.35 -23.76 -15.23
N ARG A 240 -14.25 -22.99 -15.34
CA ARG A 240 -13.07 -23.12 -14.47
C ARG A 240 -12.79 -21.90 -13.61
N ALA A 241 -13.35 -20.74 -13.96
CA ALA A 241 -13.13 -19.50 -13.23
C ALA A 241 -13.56 -19.57 -11.76
N SER A 242 -14.50 -20.45 -11.41
CA SER A 242 -14.90 -20.73 -10.02
C SER A 242 -15.22 -19.46 -9.21
N GLY A 243 -15.88 -18.50 -9.86
CA GLY A 243 -16.26 -17.21 -9.28
C GLY A 243 -15.13 -16.17 -9.15
N VAL A 244 -13.91 -16.49 -9.60
CA VAL A 244 -12.73 -15.63 -9.49
C VAL A 244 -12.53 -14.79 -10.76
N PHE A 245 -13.04 -13.56 -10.74
CA PHE A 245 -12.95 -12.63 -11.88
C PHE A 245 -11.53 -12.40 -12.39
N GLN A 246 -10.55 -12.20 -11.49
CA GLN A 246 -9.16 -11.99 -11.88
C GLN A 246 -8.58 -13.18 -12.65
N TRP A 247 -9.01 -14.40 -12.34
CA TRP A 247 -8.60 -15.59 -13.09
C TRP A 247 -9.15 -15.52 -14.51
N ALA A 248 -10.45 -15.23 -14.66
CA ALA A 248 -11.07 -15.08 -15.98
C ALA A 248 -10.38 -14.00 -16.83
N VAL A 249 -10.00 -12.86 -16.24
CA VAL A 249 -9.26 -11.78 -16.92
C VAL A 249 -7.91 -12.29 -17.45
N LEU A 250 -7.12 -12.99 -16.62
CA LEU A 250 -5.80 -13.51 -17.02
C LEU A 250 -5.90 -14.56 -18.11
N VAL A 251 -6.90 -15.44 -18.01
CA VAL A 251 -7.09 -16.55 -18.92
C VAL A 251 -7.65 -16.10 -20.26
N VAL A 252 -8.60 -15.15 -20.28
CA VAL A 252 -9.06 -14.48 -21.51
C VAL A 252 -7.88 -13.80 -22.21
N THR A 253 -7.08 -13.02 -21.48
CA THR A 253 -5.89 -12.34 -22.03
C THR A 253 -4.91 -13.34 -22.64
N THR A 254 -4.71 -14.49 -21.98
CA THR A 254 -3.85 -15.57 -22.49
C THR A 254 -4.41 -16.18 -23.76
N ALA A 255 -5.71 -16.47 -23.81
CA ALA A 255 -6.37 -17.03 -24.99
C ALA A 255 -6.28 -16.09 -26.19
N LEU A 256 -6.58 -14.81 -25.99
CA LEU A 256 -6.50 -13.77 -27.02
C LEU A 256 -5.09 -13.63 -27.58
N ARG A 257 -4.08 -13.54 -26.71
CA ARG A 257 -2.68 -13.47 -27.14
C ARG A 257 -2.24 -14.69 -27.95
N LEU A 258 -2.63 -15.91 -27.55
CA LEU A 258 -2.30 -17.11 -28.32
C LEU A 258 -2.97 -17.12 -29.69
N TYR A 259 -4.22 -16.63 -29.75
CA TYR A 259 -4.95 -16.48 -31.01
C TYR A 259 -4.29 -15.47 -31.94
N GLU A 260 -3.88 -14.30 -31.43
CA GLU A 260 -3.12 -13.28 -32.16
C GLU A 260 -1.78 -13.81 -32.70
N GLN A 261 -1.15 -14.73 -31.98
CA GLN A 261 0.06 -15.44 -32.42
C GLN A 261 -0.20 -16.53 -33.47
N GLY A 262 -1.42 -16.63 -33.99
CA GLY A 262 -1.82 -17.61 -35.01
C GLY A 262 -1.92 -19.05 -34.48
N LYS A 263 -2.00 -19.26 -33.17
CA LYS A 263 -2.18 -20.61 -32.61
C LYS A 263 -3.58 -21.12 -32.92
N ASN A 264 -3.67 -22.40 -33.32
CA ASN A 264 -4.96 -23.03 -33.58
C ASN A 264 -5.75 -23.27 -32.29
N ILE A 265 -7.06 -23.49 -32.43
CA ILE A 265 -7.97 -23.62 -31.28
C ILE A 265 -7.61 -24.78 -30.35
N LYS A 266 -7.12 -25.90 -30.89
CA LYS A 266 -6.72 -27.08 -30.10
C LYS A 266 -5.52 -26.77 -29.22
N THR A 267 -4.55 -26.00 -29.73
CA THR A 267 -3.40 -25.54 -28.94
C THR A 267 -3.84 -24.58 -27.85
N ILE A 268 -4.77 -23.66 -28.14
CA ILE A 268 -5.34 -22.75 -27.13
C ILE A 268 -6.05 -23.55 -26.06
N GLN A 269 -6.96 -24.45 -26.42
CA GLN A 269 -7.71 -25.32 -25.49
C GLN A 269 -6.77 -26.15 -24.60
N LYS A 270 -5.77 -26.81 -25.19
CA LYS A 270 -4.76 -27.55 -24.42
C LYS A 270 -4.07 -26.63 -23.43
N LYS A 271 -3.66 -25.44 -23.87
CA LYS A 271 -2.99 -24.50 -22.97
C LYS A 271 -3.90 -24.01 -21.86
N LEU A 272 -5.16 -23.75 -22.16
CA LEU A 272 -6.16 -23.38 -21.17
C LEU A 272 -6.35 -24.48 -20.13
N GLN A 273 -6.41 -25.76 -20.53
CA GLN A 273 -6.51 -26.91 -19.61
C GLN A 273 -5.35 -27.00 -18.62
N GLU A 274 -4.12 -26.67 -19.07
CA GLU A 274 -2.92 -26.66 -18.22
C GLU A 274 -2.93 -25.54 -17.17
N ILE A 275 -3.70 -24.45 -17.37
CA ILE A 275 -3.75 -23.33 -16.42
C ILE A 275 -4.38 -23.80 -15.11
N PRO A 276 -3.75 -23.61 -13.94
CA PRO A 276 -4.31 -23.99 -12.64
C PRO A 276 -5.52 -23.13 -12.28
N ALA A 277 -6.48 -23.67 -11.52
CA ALA A 277 -7.69 -22.95 -11.12
C ALA A 277 -7.40 -21.90 -10.03
N GLU A 278 -6.39 -22.16 -9.19
CA GLU A 278 -5.98 -21.31 -8.09
C GLU A 278 -5.08 -20.17 -8.57
N LEU A 279 -5.41 -18.94 -8.18
CA LEU A 279 -4.63 -17.75 -8.55
C LEU A 279 -3.18 -17.80 -8.09
N GLU A 280 -2.91 -18.35 -6.90
CA GLU A 280 -1.55 -18.44 -6.35
C GLU A 280 -0.65 -19.32 -7.21
N ILE A 281 -1.15 -20.48 -7.63
CA ILE A 281 -0.43 -21.39 -8.53
C ILE A 281 -0.26 -20.74 -9.90
N LEU A 282 -1.28 -20.04 -10.41
CA LEU A 282 -1.18 -19.28 -11.66
C LEU A 282 -0.10 -18.20 -11.60
N TYR A 283 -0.02 -17.43 -10.51
CA TYR A 283 1.03 -16.42 -10.33
C TYR A 283 2.41 -17.06 -10.26
N ARG A 284 2.56 -18.17 -9.53
CA ARG A 284 3.80 -18.96 -9.50
C ARG A 284 4.24 -19.38 -10.89
N GLU A 285 3.34 -19.92 -11.71
CA GLU A 285 3.68 -20.31 -13.08
C GLU A 285 4.05 -19.12 -13.97
N ILE A 286 3.43 -17.96 -13.76
CA ILE A 286 3.75 -16.74 -14.51
C ILE A 286 5.16 -16.25 -14.14
N LEU A 287 5.47 -16.19 -12.85
CA LEU A 287 6.80 -15.79 -12.38
C LEU A 287 7.87 -16.84 -12.71
N GLY A 288 7.53 -18.12 -12.67
CA GLY A 288 8.44 -19.23 -13.03
C GLY A 288 8.88 -19.23 -14.50
N LYS A 289 8.11 -18.59 -15.40
CA LYS A 289 8.46 -18.41 -16.82
C LYS A 289 9.47 -17.27 -17.06
N ILE A 290 9.75 -16.46 -16.06
CA ILE A 290 10.81 -15.44 -16.14
C ILE A 290 12.15 -16.17 -16.26
N LYS A 291 12.91 -15.82 -17.30
CA LYS A 291 14.24 -16.38 -17.55
C LYS A 291 15.18 -16.13 -16.37
N GLU A 292 16.09 -17.06 -16.11
CA GLU A 292 17.05 -16.99 -15.00
C GLU A 292 17.84 -15.66 -14.99
N GLU A 293 18.33 -15.24 -16.16
CA GLU A 293 19.06 -13.99 -16.38
C GLU A 293 18.30 -12.73 -15.90
N ASN A 294 16.97 -12.78 -15.90
CA ASN A 294 16.11 -11.65 -15.51
C ASN A 294 15.55 -11.78 -14.10
N ARG A 295 15.79 -12.87 -13.37
CA ARG A 295 15.17 -13.11 -12.05
C ARG A 295 15.59 -12.09 -11.00
N SER A 296 16.87 -11.73 -10.96
CA SER A 296 17.38 -10.71 -10.01
C SER A 296 16.71 -9.36 -10.22
N GLN A 297 16.60 -8.91 -11.48
CA GLN A 297 15.89 -7.67 -11.83
C GLN A 297 14.39 -7.77 -11.55
N SER A 298 13.78 -8.92 -11.81
CA SER A 298 12.37 -9.16 -11.54
C SER A 298 12.07 -9.06 -10.04
N LEU A 299 12.91 -9.66 -9.20
CA LEU A 299 12.84 -9.54 -7.75
C LEU A 299 12.97 -8.08 -7.31
N GLN A 300 13.96 -7.34 -7.84
CA GLN A 300 14.18 -5.93 -7.51
C GLN A 300 12.98 -5.06 -7.90
N LEU A 301 12.45 -5.21 -9.11
CA LEU A 301 11.25 -4.50 -9.57
C LEU A 301 10.07 -4.78 -8.63
N ILE A 302 9.85 -6.04 -8.31
CA ILE A 302 8.74 -6.47 -7.47
C ILE A 302 8.90 -5.93 -6.05
N GLN A 303 10.11 -5.93 -5.49
CA GLN A 303 10.39 -5.33 -4.18
C GLN A 303 10.11 -3.81 -4.18
N TRP A 304 10.51 -3.09 -5.22
CA TRP A 304 10.17 -1.67 -5.36
C TRP A 304 8.65 -1.44 -5.44
N ILE A 305 7.90 -2.27 -6.16
CA ILE A 305 6.44 -2.12 -6.24
C ILE A 305 5.76 -2.50 -4.91
N CYS A 306 6.27 -3.51 -4.19
CA CYS A 306 5.71 -4.00 -2.92
C CYS A 306 5.99 -3.07 -1.74
N PHE A 307 7.24 -2.62 -1.59
CA PHE A 307 7.75 -2.09 -0.33
C PHE A 307 8.07 -0.60 -0.34
N SER A 308 7.95 0.08 -1.49
CA SER A 308 8.13 1.54 -1.51
C SER A 308 7.11 2.25 -0.63
N GLN A 309 7.54 3.26 0.13
CA GLN A 309 6.66 4.05 1.01
C GLN A 309 5.57 4.78 0.24
N ARG A 310 5.87 5.15 -1.00
CA ARG A 310 4.92 5.62 -2.01
C ARG A 310 5.26 4.97 -3.36
N PRO A 311 4.28 4.83 -4.27
CA PRO A 311 4.58 4.40 -5.63
C PRO A 311 5.64 5.28 -6.28
N LEU A 312 6.65 4.65 -6.89
CA LEU A 312 7.67 5.32 -7.69
C LEU A 312 7.12 5.68 -9.07
N SER A 313 7.49 6.86 -9.55
CA SER A 313 7.33 7.21 -10.96
C SER A 313 8.24 6.37 -11.84
N LEU A 314 7.92 6.24 -13.13
CA LEU A 314 8.79 5.54 -14.07
C LEU A 314 10.21 6.12 -14.11
N MET A 315 10.33 7.44 -14.02
CA MET A 315 11.63 8.11 -14.01
C MET A 315 12.45 7.74 -12.78
N GLU A 316 11.83 7.74 -11.60
CA GLU A 316 12.46 7.27 -10.34
C GLU A 316 12.83 5.78 -10.42
N LEU A 317 11.94 4.95 -10.98
CA LEU A 317 12.10 3.51 -11.06
C LEU A 317 13.29 3.09 -11.94
N ARG A 318 13.59 3.83 -13.01
CA ARG A 318 14.77 3.55 -13.87
C ARG A 318 16.07 3.56 -13.09
N TYR A 319 16.25 4.54 -12.21
CA TYR A 319 17.42 4.63 -11.33
C TYR A 319 17.36 3.54 -10.27
N ALA A 320 16.21 3.37 -9.62
CA ALA A 320 15.98 2.35 -8.60
C ALA A 320 16.33 0.92 -9.04
N MET A 321 16.22 0.64 -10.35
CA MET A 321 16.54 -0.65 -10.97
C MET A 321 18.05 -0.87 -11.22
N VAL A 322 18.86 0.19 -11.36
CA VAL A 322 20.29 0.05 -11.73
C VAL A 322 21.27 0.35 -10.59
N ILE A 323 20.85 1.04 -9.52
CA ILE A 323 21.75 1.44 -8.41
C ILE A 323 22.48 0.25 -7.75
N ASP A 324 21.87 -0.94 -7.75
CA ASP A 324 22.51 -2.13 -7.19
C ASP A 324 23.64 -2.72 -8.06
N THR A 325 23.82 -2.26 -9.31
CA THR A 325 24.82 -2.77 -10.26
C THR A 325 26.20 -2.11 -10.13
N ASP A 326 26.62 -1.78 -8.91
CA ASP A 326 27.90 -1.10 -8.61
C ASP A 326 28.11 0.23 -9.35
N CYS A 327 27.03 1.00 -9.54
CA CYS A 327 27.12 2.36 -10.07
C CYS A 327 27.70 3.30 -9.00
N SER A 328 28.78 4.02 -9.34
CA SER A 328 29.41 5.00 -8.46
C SER A 328 28.96 6.44 -8.73
N SER A 329 28.39 6.68 -9.91
CA SER A 329 27.92 7.98 -10.38
C SER A 329 26.54 7.92 -11.05
N VAL A 330 25.90 9.07 -11.23
CA VAL A 330 24.63 9.17 -11.98
C VAL A 330 24.84 8.84 -13.46
N GLN A 331 26.03 9.13 -14.00
CA GLN A 331 26.42 8.82 -15.37
C GLN A 331 26.56 7.30 -15.54
N ASP A 332 27.15 6.60 -14.58
CA ASP A 332 27.26 5.13 -14.59
C ASP A 332 25.88 4.48 -14.64
N CYS A 333 24.93 5.01 -13.84
CA CYS A 333 23.55 4.55 -13.87
C CYS A 333 22.92 4.70 -15.26
N ARG A 334 23.13 5.84 -15.92
CA ARG A 334 22.58 6.11 -17.27
C ARG A 334 23.28 5.28 -18.36
N ALA A 335 24.56 4.94 -18.15
CA ALA A 335 25.35 4.12 -19.06
C ALA A 335 25.13 2.60 -18.87
N SER A 336 24.50 2.19 -17.77
CA SER A 336 24.19 0.77 -17.51
C SER A 336 23.33 0.18 -18.62
N LYS A 337 23.68 -1.02 -19.06
CA LYS A 337 22.93 -1.81 -20.06
C LYS A 337 21.47 -2.06 -19.66
N ASP A 338 21.20 -2.04 -18.36
CA ASP A 338 19.90 -2.33 -17.76
C ASP A 338 19.06 -1.07 -17.52
N TYR A 339 19.59 0.11 -17.87
CA TYR A 339 18.90 1.38 -17.74
C TYR A 339 17.89 1.60 -18.87
N ALA A 340 16.62 1.81 -18.52
CA ALA A 340 15.60 2.19 -19.49
C ALA A 340 15.66 3.71 -19.79
N THR A 341 15.97 4.06 -21.03
CA THR A 341 16.18 5.46 -21.46
C THR A 341 14.88 6.23 -21.67
N THR A 342 13.78 5.52 -21.92
CA THR A 342 12.44 6.11 -22.15
C THR A 342 11.37 5.51 -21.24
N ASP A 343 10.25 6.23 -21.08
CA ASP A 343 9.11 5.74 -20.30
C ASP A 343 8.46 4.53 -20.97
N VAL A 344 8.57 4.45 -22.30
CA VAL A 344 8.09 3.33 -23.11
C VAL A 344 8.93 2.08 -22.86
N GLU A 345 10.26 2.22 -22.82
CA GLU A 345 11.15 1.13 -22.43
C GLU A 345 10.91 0.67 -20.99
N MET A 346 10.79 1.61 -20.04
CA MET A 346 10.54 1.26 -18.65
C MET A 346 9.18 0.57 -18.49
N GLU A 347 8.14 0.99 -19.21
CA GLU A 347 6.86 0.30 -19.21
C GLU A 347 6.96 -1.12 -19.78
N LYS A 348 7.72 -1.32 -20.86
CA LYS A 348 8.00 -2.67 -21.40
C LYS A 348 8.77 -3.52 -20.40
N ALA A 349 9.76 -2.95 -19.72
CA ALA A 349 10.52 -3.62 -18.67
C ALA A 349 9.61 -4.02 -17.49
N VAL A 350 8.73 -3.13 -17.02
CA VAL A 350 7.74 -3.42 -15.98
C VAL A 350 6.86 -4.62 -16.35
N LYS A 351 6.37 -4.67 -17.60
CA LYS A 351 5.55 -5.79 -18.08
C LYS A 351 6.37 -7.08 -18.22
N SER A 352 7.58 -7.00 -18.79
CA SER A 352 8.44 -8.16 -19.02
C SER A 352 8.94 -8.80 -17.72
N LEU A 353 9.53 -8.00 -16.83
CA LEU A 353 10.12 -8.43 -15.56
C LEU A 353 9.07 -8.86 -14.51
N SER A 354 7.80 -8.53 -14.70
CA SER A 354 6.72 -9.02 -13.85
C SER A 354 5.95 -10.21 -14.46
N GLY A 355 6.32 -10.66 -15.65
CA GLY A 355 5.52 -11.65 -16.41
C GLY A 355 4.12 -11.15 -16.78
N GLY A 356 3.91 -9.83 -16.82
CA GLY A 356 2.61 -9.19 -17.06
C GLY A 356 1.77 -8.96 -15.80
N LEU A 357 2.30 -9.24 -14.60
CA LEU A 357 1.61 -9.02 -13.33
C LEU A 357 1.69 -7.56 -12.83
N ALA A 358 2.49 -6.72 -13.48
CA ALA A 358 2.54 -5.29 -13.26
C ALA A 358 2.19 -4.50 -14.52
N GLU A 359 1.55 -3.35 -14.29
CA GLU A 359 1.13 -2.36 -15.28
C GLU A 359 1.59 -0.96 -14.89
N VAL A 360 1.55 -0.03 -15.84
CA VAL A 360 1.83 1.38 -15.59
C VAL A 360 0.51 2.14 -15.66
N LYS A 361 0.21 2.93 -14.62
CA LYS A 361 -0.95 3.83 -14.58
C LYS A 361 -0.52 5.28 -14.44
N LYS A 362 -1.34 6.19 -14.99
CA LYS A 362 -1.20 7.63 -14.77
C LYS A 362 -1.95 8.02 -13.51
N TYR A 363 -1.26 8.54 -12.51
CA TYR A 363 -1.81 9.03 -11.25
C TYR A 363 -1.32 10.46 -10.98
N ARG A 364 -2.26 11.41 -10.85
CA ARG A 364 -1.96 12.84 -10.61
C ARG A 364 -0.86 13.40 -11.54
N GLY A 365 -0.94 13.07 -12.83
CA GLY A 365 0.01 13.49 -13.85
C GLY A 365 1.30 12.66 -13.94
N ARG A 366 1.60 11.80 -12.96
CA ARG A 366 2.79 10.91 -12.96
C ARG A 366 2.44 9.52 -13.48
N ARG A 367 3.38 8.88 -14.18
CA ARG A 367 3.26 7.46 -14.57
C ARG A 367 3.93 6.60 -13.50
N ILE A 368 3.19 5.71 -12.86
CA ILE A 368 3.66 4.86 -11.77
C ILE A 368 3.48 3.38 -12.12
N ALA A 369 4.40 2.53 -11.68
CA ALA A 369 4.28 1.08 -11.79
C ALA A 369 3.46 0.51 -10.63
N GLN A 370 2.55 -0.41 -10.92
CA GLN A 370 1.75 -1.10 -9.92
C GLN A 370 1.37 -2.51 -10.39
N PHE A 371 1.09 -3.43 -9.47
CA PHE A 371 0.46 -4.70 -9.84
C PHE A 371 -0.92 -4.51 -10.47
N ILE A 372 -1.26 -5.37 -11.44
CA ILE A 372 -2.54 -5.39 -12.15
C ILE A 372 -3.73 -5.63 -11.24
N HIS A 373 -3.50 -6.30 -10.11
CA HIS A 373 -4.52 -6.61 -9.12
C HIS A 373 -3.90 -6.81 -7.73
N GLN A 374 -4.66 -6.51 -6.67
CA GLN A 374 -4.19 -6.59 -5.28
C GLN A 374 -3.83 -8.02 -4.85
N SER A 375 -4.49 -9.04 -5.41
CA SER A 375 -4.17 -10.45 -5.13
C SER A 375 -2.73 -10.83 -5.49
N VAL A 376 -2.14 -10.17 -6.50
CA VAL A 376 -0.72 -10.37 -6.86
C VAL A 376 0.17 -9.96 -5.69
N ASN A 377 -0.09 -8.77 -5.12
CA ASN A 377 0.67 -8.27 -3.97
C ASN A 377 0.58 -9.22 -2.77
N SER A 378 -0.60 -9.74 -2.49
CA SER A 378 -0.78 -10.69 -1.38
C SER A 378 -0.03 -11.98 -1.58
N TYR A 379 -0.08 -12.55 -2.78
CA TYR A 379 0.68 -13.75 -3.09
C TYR A 379 2.20 -13.51 -2.97
N LEU A 380 2.69 -12.36 -3.45
CA LEU A 380 4.11 -11.99 -3.35
C LEU A 380 4.57 -11.85 -1.89
N LEU A 381 3.77 -11.22 -1.04
CA LEU A 381 4.07 -11.05 0.38
C LEU A 381 4.02 -12.37 1.16
N GLN A 382 3.25 -13.36 0.69
CA GLN A 382 3.09 -14.65 1.37
C GLN A 382 4.17 -15.65 0.96
N SER A 383 4.46 -15.79 -0.33
CA SER A 383 5.40 -16.81 -0.84
C SER A 383 6.13 -16.41 -2.12
N GLY A 384 5.52 -15.59 -2.98
CA GLY A 384 6.06 -15.32 -4.32
C GLY A 384 7.45 -14.67 -4.34
N LEU A 385 7.81 -13.87 -3.33
CA LEU A 385 9.16 -13.28 -3.23
C LEU A 385 10.26 -14.32 -2.96
N GLN A 386 9.97 -15.37 -2.18
CA GLN A 386 10.91 -16.47 -1.93
C GLN A 386 11.15 -17.27 -3.21
N GLU A 387 10.07 -17.51 -3.97
CA GLU A 387 10.11 -18.24 -5.24
C GLU A 387 10.93 -17.50 -6.32
N LEU A 388 11.06 -16.17 -6.22
CA LEU A 388 11.89 -15.34 -7.09
C LEU A 388 13.37 -15.28 -6.69
N GLY A 389 13.75 -15.95 -5.60
CA GLY A 389 15.14 -15.99 -5.13
C GLY A 389 15.45 -15.10 -3.93
N SER A 390 14.43 -14.64 -3.18
CA SER A 390 14.70 -14.04 -1.86
C SER A 390 15.23 -15.11 -0.89
N PRO A 391 16.27 -14.80 -0.07
CA PRO A 391 16.86 -15.77 0.85
C PRO A 391 15.81 -16.34 1.83
N SER A 392 15.96 -17.64 2.15
CA SER A 392 15.03 -18.43 2.95
C SER A 392 15.28 -18.41 4.46
N SER A 393 16.45 -17.94 4.90
CA SER A 393 16.90 -18.02 6.31
C SER A 393 16.53 -16.80 7.17
N SER A 394 15.88 -15.79 6.60
CA SER A 394 15.66 -14.48 7.22
C SER A 394 14.37 -13.82 6.72
N SER A 395 13.90 -12.75 7.38
CA SER A 395 12.70 -12.03 6.96
C SER A 395 12.87 -11.48 5.54
N VAL A 396 12.12 -12.04 4.59
CA VAL A 396 12.04 -11.59 3.18
C VAL A 396 11.71 -10.10 3.10
N ILE A 397 10.82 -9.64 3.98
CA ILE A 397 10.42 -8.24 4.10
C ILE A 397 11.62 -7.42 4.59
N GLY A 398 12.32 -7.87 5.63
CA GLY A 398 13.52 -7.22 6.15
C GLY A 398 14.60 -7.03 5.09
N HIS A 399 14.91 -8.08 4.32
CA HIS A 399 15.90 -8.00 3.24
C HIS A 399 15.47 -7.08 2.10
N ALA A 400 14.18 -7.08 1.73
CA ALA A 400 13.68 -6.16 0.72
C ALA A 400 13.85 -4.70 1.18
N HIS A 401 13.42 -4.37 2.41
CA HIS A 401 13.58 -3.03 2.96
C HIS A 401 15.05 -2.64 3.09
N LEU A 402 15.93 -3.56 3.50
CA LEU A 402 17.37 -3.33 3.54
C LEU A 402 17.94 -3.00 2.17
N ARG A 403 17.58 -3.76 1.12
CA ARG A 403 18.00 -3.50 -0.26
C ARG A 403 17.54 -2.11 -0.72
N LEU A 404 16.29 -1.76 -0.47
CA LEU A 404 15.74 -0.46 -0.82
C LEU A 404 16.47 0.68 -0.07
N SER A 405 16.81 0.47 1.21
CA SER A 405 17.61 1.42 1.98
C SER A 405 19.03 1.61 1.40
N ARG A 406 19.72 0.50 1.10
CA ARG A 406 21.05 0.52 0.45
C ARG A 406 21.02 1.30 -0.86
N ALA A 407 20.03 1.05 -1.72
CA ALA A 407 19.87 1.77 -2.98
C ALA A 407 19.66 3.29 -2.77
N CYS A 408 18.90 3.67 -1.73
CA CYS A 408 18.74 5.08 -1.40
C CYS A 408 20.07 5.71 -0.95
N ILE A 409 20.81 5.06 -0.05
CA ILE A 409 22.10 5.56 0.45
C ILE A 409 23.12 5.66 -0.69
N LYS A 410 23.25 4.63 -1.52
CA LYS A 410 24.15 4.62 -2.68
C LYS A 410 23.87 5.79 -3.63
N TYR A 411 22.60 6.08 -3.90
CA TYR A 411 22.23 7.21 -4.76
C TYR A 411 22.57 8.58 -4.13
N ILE A 412 22.38 8.73 -2.82
CA ILE A 412 22.78 9.96 -2.11
C ILE A 412 24.30 10.13 -2.11
N ALA A 413 25.05 9.04 -2.11
CA ALA A 413 26.51 9.01 -2.09
C ALA A 413 27.17 9.15 -3.48
N MET A 414 26.41 9.32 -4.56
CA MET A 414 26.94 9.55 -5.90
C MET A 414 27.69 10.88 -5.99
N GLU A 415 28.77 10.91 -6.77
CA GLU A 415 29.68 12.06 -6.87
C GLU A 415 28.94 13.35 -7.24
N GLU A 416 28.08 13.29 -8.26
CA GLU A 416 27.32 14.45 -8.72
C GLU A 416 26.32 14.96 -7.69
N VAL A 417 25.82 14.07 -6.83
CA VAL A 417 24.88 14.43 -5.75
C VAL A 417 25.63 15.06 -4.58
N LEU A 418 26.83 14.58 -4.27
CA LEU A 418 27.69 15.12 -3.23
C LEU A 418 28.27 16.49 -3.58
N SER A 419 28.54 16.74 -4.87
CA SER A 419 29.02 18.02 -5.40
C SER A 419 27.91 18.97 -5.86
N CYS A 420 26.65 18.65 -5.58
CA CYS A 420 25.51 19.41 -6.07
C CYS A 420 25.27 20.68 -5.23
N ASP A 421 25.47 21.85 -5.85
CA ASP A 421 25.16 23.17 -5.25
C ASP A 421 23.79 23.71 -5.70
N ILE A 422 22.89 22.86 -6.21
CA ILE A 422 21.56 23.27 -6.67
C ILE A 422 20.68 23.65 -5.49
N GLU A 423 20.33 24.93 -5.39
CA GLU A 423 19.41 25.48 -4.38
C GLU A 423 17.93 25.39 -4.82
N ASP A 424 17.65 25.28 -6.12
CA ASP A 424 16.28 25.10 -6.62
C ASP A 424 15.84 23.62 -6.60
N ARG A 425 14.85 23.34 -5.76
CA ARG A 425 14.19 22.04 -5.66
C ARG A 425 13.70 21.48 -7.00
N ARG A 426 13.20 22.32 -7.92
CA ARG A 426 12.67 21.85 -9.22
C ARG A 426 13.79 21.37 -10.12
N GLU A 427 14.89 22.09 -10.13
CA GLU A 427 16.11 21.72 -10.86
C GLU A 427 16.70 20.43 -10.30
N LEU A 428 16.80 20.31 -8.98
CA LEU A 428 17.24 19.08 -8.31
C LEU A 428 16.37 17.87 -8.70
N GLN A 429 15.04 18.04 -8.76
CA GLN A 429 14.11 16.98 -9.16
C GLN A 429 14.23 16.58 -10.63
N ARG A 430 14.62 17.53 -11.49
CA ARG A 430 14.86 17.28 -12.91
C ARG A 430 16.15 16.50 -13.11
N ASP A 431 17.21 16.92 -12.44
CA ASP A 431 18.57 16.42 -12.68
C ASP A 431 18.84 15.13 -11.90
N PHE A 432 18.23 15.00 -10.71
CA PHE A 432 18.29 13.82 -9.84
C PHE A 432 16.90 13.28 -9.48
N PRO A 433 16.18 12.63 -10.42
CA PRO A 433 14.79 12.23 -10.22
C PRO A 433 14.51 11.34 -9.00
N PHE A 434 15.45 10.46 -8.64
CA PHE A 434 15.29 9.53 -7.52
C PHE A 434 15.67 10.14 -6.16
N LEU A 435 16.40 11.27 -6.15
CA LEU A 435 16.91 11.90 -4.92
C LEU A 435 15.82 12.24 -3.90
N PRO A 436 14.66 12.81 -4.28
CA PRO A 436 13.61 13.12 -3.32
C PRO A 436 13.02 11.89 -2.63
N TYR A 437 13.03 10.73 -3.29
CA TYR A 437 12.63 9.49 -2.65
C TYR A 437 13.74 8.99 -1.72
N ALA A 438 14.98 8.95 -2.22
CA ALA A 438 16.12 8.43 -1.47
C ALA A 438 16.32 9.18 -0.14
N VAL A 439 16.38 10.52 -0.20
CA VAL A 439 16.64 11.39 0.94
C VAL A 439 15.58 11.25 2.03
N THR A 440 14.29 11.10 1.67
CA THR A 440 13.21 11.07 2.65
C THR A 440 12.94 9.68 3.24
N ASN A 441 13.31 8.60 2.54
CA ASN A 441 12.78 7.26 2.85
C ASN A 441 13.84 6.23 3.25
N TRP A 442 15.13 6.48 3.07
CA TRP A 442 16.16 5.48 3.43
C TRP A 442 16.09 5.07 4.91
N VAL A 443 15.94 6.04 5.82
CA VAL A 443 15.77 5.78 7.26
C VAL A 443 14.51 4.97 7.55
N TRP A 444 13.40 5.27 6.87
CA TRP A 444 12.15 4.54 7.03
C TRP A 444 12.29 3.07 6.62
N HIS A 445 12.99 2.81 5.52
CA HIS A 445 13.32 1.45 5.11
C HIS A 445 14.21 0.74 6.13
N THR A 446 15.26 1.41 6.64
CA THR A 446 16.14 0.83 7.68
C THR A 446 15.38 0.47 8.95
N LYS A 447 14.46 1.33 9.42
CA LYS A 447 13.61 1.06 10.60
C LYS A 447 12.81 -0.23 10.46
N ILE A 448 12.22 -0.45 9.29
CA ILE A 448 11.44 -1.66 9.03
C ILE A 448 12.36 -2.87 8.97
N ALA A 449 13.51 -2.74 8.31
CA ALA A 449 14.51 -3.82 8.25
C ALA A 449 14.97 -4.26 9.65
N GLU A 450 15.21 -3.31 10.57
CA GLU A 450 15.57 -3.63 11.94
C GLU A 450 14.44 -4.25 12.77
N ALA A 451 13.20 -3.78 12.59
CA ALA A 451 12.03 -4.41 13.21
C ALA A 451 11.88 -5.88 12.77
N GLU A 452 12.26 -6.18 11.53
CA GLU A 452 12.34 -7.52 10.95
C GLU A 452 13.62 -8.30 11.32
N LYS A 453 14.42 -7.77 12.26
CA LYS A 453 15.62 -8.40 12.84
C LYS A 453 16.69 -8.78 11.80
N ILE A 454 17.11 -7.83 10.96
CA ILE A 454 18.27 -8.02 10.06
C ILE A 454 19.53 -8.49 10.80
N SER A 455 20.41 -9.16 10.05
CA SER A 455 21.67 -9.68 10.57
C SER A 455 22.63 -8.56 10.99
N GLU A 456 23.59 -8.88 11.86
CA GLU A 456 24.64 -7.94 12.26
C GLU A 456 25.54 -7.55 11.08
N LEU A 457 25.80 -8.49 10.16
CA LEU A 457 26.54 -8.23 8.92
C LEU A 457 25.83 -7.21 8.04
N ASP A 458 24.50 -7.30 7.93
CA ASP A 458 23.70 -6.36 7.17
C ASP A 458 23.71 -4.95 7.79
N ALA A 459 23.65 -4.87 9.12
CA ALA A 459 23.77 -3.60 9.83
C ALA A 459 25.17 -2.99 9.66
N ALA A 460 26.23 -3.79 9.78
CA ALA A 460 27.60 -3.35 9.53
C ALA A 460 27.82 -2.86 8.09
N ASP A 461 27.18 -3.50 7.11
CA ASP A 461 27.24 -3.07 5.72
C ASP A 461 26.59 -1.69 5.50
N LEU A 462 25.43 -1.43 6.12
CA LEU A 462 24.82 -0.10 6.10
C LEU A 462 25.73 0.96 6.72
N VAL A 463 26.37 0.64 7.85
CA VAL A 463 27.33 1.53 8.50
C VAL A 463 28.50 1.85 7.58
N ARG A 464 29.07 0.84 6.90
CA ARG A 464 30.14 1.03 5.91
C ARG A 464 29.71 1.94 4.75
N LEU A 465 28.50 1.78 4.24
CA LEU A 465 27.97 2.64 3.18
C LEU A 465 27.83 4.11 3.63
N LEU A 466 27.45 4.33 4.89
CA LEU A 466 27.34 5.67 5.46
C LEU A 466 28.71 6.30 5.77
N GLN A 467 29.70 5.49 6.14
CA GLN A 467 31.06 5.94 6.48
C GLN A 467 32.01 6.06 5.26
N GLY A 468 31.69 5.40 4.15
CA GLY A 468 32.63 5.12 3.06
C GLY A 468 33.18 6.32 2.27
N ARG A 469 32.61 7.52 2.36
CA ARG A 469 33.13 8.73 1.67
C ARG A 469 33.23 9.97 2.56
N SER A 470 33.63 9.80 3.83
CA SER A 470 33.68 10.84 4.89
C SER A 470 32.31 11.34 5.37
N ASP A 471 32.30 12.12 6.45
CA ASP A 471 31.09 12.75 7.05
C ASP A 471 30.27 13.61 6.06
N GLN A 472 30.80 13.86 4.86
CA GLN A 472 30.17 14.58 3.75
C GLN A 472 28.82 13.97 3.32
N ILE A 473 28.65 12.64 3.33
CA ILE A 473 27.37 12.01 2.93
C ILE A 473 26.24 12.45 3.86
N LEU A 474 26.48 12.38 5.17
CA LEU A 474 25.47 12.71 6.18
C LEU A 474 25.18 14.21 6.23
N LEU A 475 26.24 15.02 6.11
CA LEU A 475 26.11 16.47 6.03
C LEU A 475 25.28 16.88 4.80
N ASN A 476 25.57 16.30 3.64
CA ASN A 476 24.82 16.57 2.41
C ASN A 476 23.38 16.07 2.51
N TRP A 477 23.17 14.87 3.05
CA TRP A 477 21.83 14.35 3.30
C TRP A 477 21.01 15.28 4.18
N ALA A 478 21.56 15.79 5.29
CA ALA A 478 20.85 16.69 6.19
C ALA A 478 20.44 17.99 5.48
N LYS A 479 21.33 18.59 4.69
CA LYS A 479 21.04 19.77 3.86
C LYS A 479 19.92 19.49 2.85
N LEU A 480 20.05 18.43 2.06
CA LEU A 480 19.07 18.03 1.05
C LEU A 480 17.72 17.68 1.68
N TYR A 481 17.72 17.03 2.84
CA TYR A 481 16.51 16.68 3.58
C TYR A 481 15.75 17.92 4.00
N GLN A 482 16.44 18.92 4.56
CA GLN A 482 15.84 20.20 4.94
C GLN A 482 15.23 20.89 3.71
N MET A 483 15.99 20.99 2.61
CA MET A 483 15.52 21.61 1.37
C MET A 483 14.27 20.91 0.78
N ILE A 484 14.26 19.57 0.78
CA ILE A 484 13.17 18.79 0.18
C ILE A 484 11.93 18.75 1.09
N ASN A 485 12.12 18.71 2.42
CA ASN A 485 11.06 18.51 3.40
C ASN A 485 10.46 19.81 3.97
N GLN A 486 10.96 21.00 3.61
CA GLN A 486 10.40 22.31 4.02
C GLN A 486 8.89 22.51 3.69
N CYS A 487 8.28 21.64 2.87
CA CYS A 487 6.83 21.66 2.56
C CYS A 487 6.11 20.30 2.69
N GLY A 488 6.68 19.31 3.39
CA GLY A 488 6.06 17.98 3.58
C GLY A 488 4.97 17.98 4.69
N PRO A 489 3.88 17.19 4.56
CA PRO A 489 2.82 17.11 5.58
C PRO A 489 3.21 16.31 6.83
N PHE A 490 4.46 15.83 6.93
CA PHE A 490 4.98 15.08 8.07
C PHE A 490 6.38 15.62 8.40
N PRO A 491 6.52 16.45 9.44
CA PRO A 491 7.83 16.77 9.99
C PRO A 491 8.32 15.56 10.77
N THR A 492 8.98 14.61 10.11
CA THR A 492 10.01 13.82 10.79
C THR A 492 11.09 14.81 11.24
N ARG A 493 11.51 14.71 12.51
CA ARG A 493 12.46 15.63 13.16
C ARG A 493 13.61 15.91 12.18
N SER A 494 13.79 17.16 11.79
CA SER A 494 14.79 17.53 10.79
C SER A 494 16.17 17.08 11.29
N PRO A 495 16.99 16.38 10.49
CA PRO A 495 18.36 16.07 10.88
C PRO A 495 19.10 17.37 11.18
N VAL A 496 19.79 17.40 12.32
CA VAL A 496 20.62 18.53 12.77
C VAL A 496 21.92 18.52 11.97
N ILE A 497 22.34 19.68 11.47
CA ILE A 497 23.56 19.84 10.66
C ILE A 497 24.78 19.56 11.54
N GLY A 498 25.53 18.49 11.25
CA GLY A 498 26.67 18.00 12.06
C GLY A 498 26.44 16.63 12.71
N THR A 499 25.38 15.92 12.31
CA THR A 499 25.04 14.58 12.84
C THR A 499 25.98 13.49 12.31
N ASN A 500 26.59 12.75 13.23
CA ASN A 500 27.40 11.56 12.99
C ASN A 500 26.48 10.32 12.74
N PRO A 501 26.93 9.17 12.18
CA PRO A 501 26.08 7.98 12.06
C PRO A 501 25.49 7.53 13.40
N LEU A 502 26.19 7.78 14.51
CA LEU A 502 25.71 7.50 15.87
C LEU A 502 24.51 8.40 16.26
N ASP A 503 24.52 9.68 15.90
CA ASP A 503 23.41 10.60 16.21
C ASP A 503 22.18 10.28 15.37
N ILE A 504 22.39 9.84 14.13
CA ILE A 504 21.31 9.36 13.27
C ILE A 504 20.76 8.04 13.80
N ALA A 505 21.64 7.10 14.16
CA ALA A 505 21.21 5.82 14.70
C ALA A 505 20.50 6.00 16.06
N SER A 506 20.98 6.88 16.94
CA SER A 506 20.32 7.19 18.21
C SER A 506 19.02 7.99 18.01
N GLY A 507 19.08 9.09 17.27
CA GLY A 507 17.95 10.00 17.04
C GLY A 507 16.81 9.40 16.21
N TYR A 508 17.11 8.40 15.37
CA TYR A 508 16.12 7.66 14.62
C TYR A 508 15.86 6.26 15.18
N LEU A 509 16.36 5.89 16.35
CA LEU A 509 16.10 4.59 17.00
C LEU A 509 16.49 3.39 16.14
N LEU A 510 17.76 3.34 15.71
CA LEU A 510 18.33 2.27 14.91
C LEU A 510 19.35 1.42 15.70
N PRO A 511 18.92 0.49 16.58
CA PRO A 511 19.81 -0.13 17.56
C PRO A 511 20.86 -1.05 16.96
N ARG A 512 20.60 -1.76 15.86
CA ARG A 512 21.59 -2.67 15.25
C ARG A 512 22.62 -1.88 14.45
N VAL A 513 22.18 -0.83 13.76
CA VAL A 513 23.08 0.12 13.10
C VAL A 513 23.95 0.85 14.13
N LEU A 514 23.39 1.22 15.28
CA LEU A 514 24.13 1.83 16.39
C LEU A 514 25.21 0.88 16.93
N LEU A 515 24.86 -0.36 17.24
CA LEU A 515 25.81 -1.37 17.72
C LEU A 515 26.92 -1.66 16.69
N ALA A 516 26.55 -1.78 15.41
CA ALA A 516 27.52 -1.98 14.34
C ALA A 516 28.46 -0.78 14.16
N ALA A 517 27.94 0.44 14.33
CA ALA A 517 28.75 1.66 14.30
C ALA A 517 29.73 1.73 15.48
N LEU A 518 29.29 1.38 16.69
CA LEU A 518 30.16 1.31 17.88
C LEU A 518 31.27 0.25 17.72
N ASN A 519 30.94 -0.91 17.14
CA ASN A 519 31.90 -2.01 16.93
C ASN A 519 32.91 -1.74 15.80
N SER A 520 32.70 -0.74 14.94
CA SER A 520 33.55 -0.44 13.78
C SER A 520 34.88 0.29 14.10
N GLN A 521 35.23 0.48 15.38
CA GLN A 521 36.54 0.92 15.89
C GLN A 521 37.10 2.27 15.38
N ASN A 522 36.27 3.26 15.05
CA ASN A 522 36.74 4.62 14.72
C ASN A 522 36.14 5.76 15.56
N TYR A 523 35.43 5.48 16.66
CA TYR A 523 34.78 6.54 17.45
C TYR A 523 35.35 6.70 18.85
N VAL A 524 36.04 7.83 19.04
CA VAL A 524 36.37 8.41 20.35
C VAL A 524 35.37 9.54 20.59
N GLY A 525 34.28 9.28 21.32
CA GLY A 525 33.32 10.35 21.66
C GLY A 525 31.86 9.92 21.85
N VAL A 526 31.59 8.86 22.60
CA VAL A 526 30.20 8.50 23.03
C VAL A 526 29.56 9.63 23.85
N ASP A 527 30.37 10.47 24.47
CA ASP A 527 29.97 11.66 25.25
C ASP A 527 30.14 12.99 24.49
N SER A 528 30.38 12.95 23.17
CA SER A 528 30.49 14.19 22.39
C SER A 528 29.12 14.87 22.25
N GLU A 529 29.08 16.17 22.51
CA GLU A 529 27.89 17.01 22.38
C GLU A 529 27.68 17.44 20.92
N ASP A 530 26.44 17.37 20.43
CA ASP A 530 26.08 17.97 19.15
C ASP A 530 26.14 19.51 19.21
N LYS A 531 25.93 20.20 18.08
CA LYS A 531 25.93 21.68 18.04
C LYS A 531 24.84 22.33 18.92
N ASN A 532 23.92 21.57 19.49
CA ASN A 532 22.89 22.01 20.43
C ASN A 532 23.20 21.56 21.88
N SER A 533 24.42 21.11 22.17
CA SER A 533 24.81 20.57 23.48
C SER A 533 24.00 19.35 23.93
N GLN A 534 23.50 18.55 22.99
CA GLN A 534 22.81 17.29 23.30
C GLN A 534 23.78 16.11 23.16
N THR A 535 23.82 15.25 24.18
CA THR A 535 24.55 13.98 24.14
C THR A 535 23.72 12.88 23.47
N LEU A 536 24.39 11.82 23.03
CA LEU A 536 23.75 10.59 22.51
C LEU A 536 22.66 10.04 23.44
N LEU A 537 22.85 10.17 24.76
CA LEU A 537 21.90 9.74 25.79
C LEU A 537 20.66 10.66 25.85
N CYS A 538 20.83 11.97 25.69
CA CYS A 538 19.71 12.92 25.60
C CYS A 538 18.83 12.65 24.37
N LEU A 539 19.46 12.37 23.22
CA LEU A 539 18.76 12.01 21.99
C LEU A 539 18.00 10.67 22.12
N ALA A 540 18.56 9.68 22.80
CA ALA A 540 17.88 8.41 23.07
C ALA A 540 16.71 8.57 24.06
N GLY A 541 16.90 9.38 25.10
CA GLY A 541 15.89 9.64 26.15
C GLY A 541 14.66 10.38 25.62
N GLU A 542 14.84 11.43 24.82
CA GLU A 542 13.74 12.19 24.21
C GLU A 542 12.91 11.36 23.21
N ASN A 543 13.50 10.32 22.64
CA ASN A 543 12.87 9.45 21.64
C ASN A 543 12.26 8.16 22.26
N GLY A 544 12.16 8.07 23.59
CA GLY A 544 11.38 7.04 24.28
C GLY A 544 12.18 5.97 25.03
N HIS A 545 13.50 6.10 25.15
CA HIS A 545 14.26 5.32 26.14
C HIS A 545 14.21 6.00 27.51
N ALA A 546 13.08 5.86 28.22
CA ALA A 546 13.10 6.05 29.66
C ALA A 546 13.81 4.82 30.28
N GLY A 547 15.13 4.89 30.39
CA GLY A 547 15.90 3.99 31.24
C GLY A 547 15.49 4.20 32.69
N GLY A 548 14.57 3.36 33.18
CA GLY A 548 14.32 3.20 34.60
C GLY A 548 15.59 2.71 35.29
N GLY A 549 16.04 3.50 36.26
CA GLY A 549 16.94 3.22 37.38
C GLY A 549 17.69 1.89 37.46
N HIS A 550 19.01 2.06 37.60
CA HIS A 550 19.97 1.19 38.31
C HIS A 550 20.21 -0.21 37.77
N GLY A 551 21.23 -0.31 36.92
CA GLY A 551 21.99 -1.54 36.68
C GLY A 551 23.30 -1.18 35.97
N THR A 552 24.36 -1.02 36.75
CA THR A 552 25.73 -0.86 36.26
C THR A 552 26.12 -1.98 35.31
N ALA A 553 26.42 -1.66 34.05
CA ALA A 553 27.30 -2.44 33.19
C ALA A 553 27.88 -1.51 32.11
N THR A 554 29.16 -1.18 32.31
CA THR A 554 30.22 -0.90 31.33
C THR A 554 29.82 -0.55 29.89
N PHE A 555 30.11 0.71 29.52
CA PHE A 555 30.23 1.23 28.15
C PHE A 555 31.48 0.69 27.45
#